data_AF-A0A3P1WMS8-F1
#
_entry.id   AF-A0A3P1WMS8-F1
#
_cell.length_a   1.000
_cell.length_b   1.000
_cell.length_c   1.000
_cell.angle_alpha   90.00
_cell.angle_beta   90.00
_cell.angle_gamma   90.00
#
_symmetry.space_group_name_H-M   'P 1'
#
loop_
_entity.id
_entity.type
_entity.pdbx_description
1 polymer ?
#
loop_
_entity_poly.entity_id
_entity_poly.type
_entity_poly.pdbx_seq_one_letter_code
_entity_poly.pdbx_strand_id
1 'polypeptide(L)'
;MNALFLAVLGGLGCLLAWPPAPLERLSRAPSPRRRLAGTALVQRLAVTCACTLLAALFLPDWPLAPLAAAVAGWFIAPRVKLPRGADPCLAQLPLTLDLLAVCLESGAPTVAAVRAVAEASPPATRELLQRVLAHLEVGCGAGRAWAELRSHPAWAGAAREFVRSARSGCSLAEALRGLAAEARHDAREEQLRRARTAGVKAVGPLMVCFLPAFIAVGIVPIIAGLLRGFLG
;
A
#
# COMPACT_ATOMS: atom_id res chain seq x y z
N MET A 1 -21.37 -45.71 -6.39
CA MET A 1 -21.30 -45.26 -4.98
C MET A 1 -19.90 -44.81 -4.50
N ASN A 2 -18.81 -45.09 -5.23
CA ASN A 2 -17.44 -44.81 -4.73
C ASN A 2 -16.88 -43.41 -5.05
N ALA A 3 -17.41 -42.70 -6.05
CA ALA A 3 -16.88 -41.39 -6.47
C ALA A 3 -17.28 -40.25 -5.52
N LEU A 4 -18.45 -40.35 -4.89
CA LEU A 4 -18.98 -39.32 -3.98
C LEU A 4 -18.19 -39.26 -2.66
N PHE A 5 -17.73 -40.43 -2.16
CA PHE A 5 -16.99 -40.54 -0.90
C PHE A 5 -15.57 -39.97 -0.99
N LEU A 6 -14.89 -40.17 -2.12
CA LEU A 6 -13.55 -39.62 -2.36
C LEU A 6 -13.57 -38.09 -2.55
N ALA A 7 -14.63 -37.54 -3.15
CA ALA A 7 -14.79 -36.09 -3.31
C ALA A 7 -15.07 -35.37 -1.97
N VAL A 8 -15.88 -35.99 -1.09
CA VAL A 8 -16.22 -35.41 0.22
C VAL A 8 -15.03 -35.48 1.19
N LEU A 9 -14.26 -36.57 1.19
CA LEU A 9 -13.02 -36.68 1.99
C LEU A 9 -11.92 -35.70 1.51
N GLY A 10 -11.80 -35.47 0.20
CA GLY A 10 -10.90 -34.47 -0.36
C GLY A 10 -11.27 -33.03 0.03
N GLY A 11 -12.59 -32.74 0.06
CA GLY A 11 -13.12 -31.45 0.51
C GLY A 11 -12.91 -31.20 2.01
N LEU A 12 -13.13 -32.22 2.85
CA LEU A 12 -12.94 -32.11 4.30
C LEU A 12 -11.46 -31.97 4.69
N GLY A 13 -10.57 -32.65 3.96
CA GLY A 13 -9.11 -32.52 4.14
C GLY A 13 -8.59 -31.11 3.85
N CYS A 14 -9.17 -30.41 2.87
CA CYS A 14 -8.81 -29.02 2.54
C CYS A 14 -9.34 -28.01 3.56
N LEU A 15 -10.46 -28.30 4.23
CA LEU A 15 -11.03 -27.48 5.30
C LEU A 15 -10.26 -27.63 6.62
N LEU A 16 -9.78 -28.84 6.95
CA LEU A 16 -8.99 -29.11 8.16
C LEU A 16 -7.51 -28.68 8.03
N ALA A 17 -6.97 -28.59 6.82
CA ALA A 17 -5.63 -28.04 6.56
C ALA A 17 -5.57 -26.50 6.61
N TRP A 18 -6.70 -25.82 6.85
CA TRP A 18 -6.72 -24.37 7.02
C TRP A 18 -6.43 -24.04 8.49
N PRO A 19 -5.26 -23.44 8.82
CA PRO A 19 -5.00 -23.06 10.20
C PRO A 19 -6.03 -21.98 10.60
N PRO A 20 -6.67 -22.11 11.78
CA PRO A 20 -7.50 -21.03 12.29
C PRO A 20 -6.58 -19.82 12.49
N ALA A 21 -6.90 -18.70 11.85
CA ALA A 21 -6.17 -17.47 12.05
C ALA A 21 -6.27 -17.10 13.55
N PRO A 22 -5.16 -17.04 14.30
CA PRO A 22 -5.23 -16.63 15.70
C PRO A 22 -5.54 -15.13 15.73
N LEU A 23 -6.66 -14.77 16.35
CA LEU A 23 -7.13 -13.40 16.61
C LEU A 23 -6.26 -12.63 17.62
N GLU A 24 -5.01 -13.05 17.84
CA GLU A 24 -4.23 -12.65 19.01
C GLU A 24 -3.00 -11.80 18.69
N ARG A 25 -3.01 -11.04 17.58
CA ARG A 25 -1.85 -10.23 17.17
C ARG A 25 -2.15 -8.73 17.11
N LEU A 26 -2.87 -8.24 18.12
CA LEU A 26 -2.99 -6.82 18.46
C LEU A 26 -1.87 -6.31 19.38
N SER A 27 -0.88 -7.14 19.72
CA SER A 27 0.27 -6.70 20.49
C SER A 27 1.58 -7.24 19.89
N ARG A 28 2.54 -6.32 19.71
CA ARG A 28 3.98 -6.48 19.38
C ARG A 28 4.42 -6.28 17.93
N ALA A 29 5.08 -5.12 17.79
CA ALA A 29 6.33 -4.82 17.08
C ALA A 29 6.44 -5.05 15.55
N PRO A 30 7.12 -4.13 14.83
CA PRO A 30 7.28 -4.22 13.39
C PRO A 30 8.31 -5.32 13.06
N SER A 31 7.91 -6.31 12.27
CA SER A 31 8.84 -7.31 11.72
C SER A 31 8.84 -7.30 10.19
N PRO A 32 10.00 -7.50 9.54
CA PRO A 32 10.20 -7.35 8.11
C PRO A 32 9.68 -8.55 7.29
N ARG A 33 8.60 -9.21 7.72
CA ARG A 33 8.04 -10.43 7.12
C ARG A 33 7.10 -10.18 5.93
N ARG A 34 7.20 -9.01 5.29
CA ARG A 34 6.23 -8.54 4.27
C ARG A 34 6.37 -9.21 2.89
N ARG A 35 7.46 -9.93 2.62
CA ARG A 35 7.70 -10.63 1.34
C ARG A 35 7.08 -12.04 1.26
N LEU A 36 6.77 -12.69 2.39
CA LEU A 36 6.30 -14.08 2.42
C LEU A 36 4.77 -14.23 2.40
N ALA A 37 4.00 -13.17 2.63
CA ALA A 37 2.53 -13.25 2.62
C ALA A 37 1.92 -13.24 1.21
N GLY A 38 2.66 -12.74 0.21
CA GLY A 38 2.21 -12.72 -1.19
C GLY A 38 2.24 -14.10 -1.85
N THR A 39 3.24 -14.93 -1.52
CA THR A 39 3.39 -16.28 -2.08
C THR A 39 2.32 -17.23 -1.57
N ALA A 40 1.90 -17.11 -0.30
CA ALA A 40 0.84 -17.94 0.28
C ALA A 40 -0.55 -17.73 -0.35
N LEU A 41 -0.85 -16.52 -0.85
CA LEU A 41 -2.11 -16.23 -1.55
C LEU A 41 -2.09 -16.79 -2.98
N VAL A 42 -0.97 -16.64 -3.69
CA VAL A 42 -0.77 -17.20 -5.03
C VAL A 42 -0.80 -18.73 -4.99
N GLN A 43 -0.22 -19.33 -3.94
CA GLN A 43 -0.24 -20.78 -3.73
C GLN A 43 -1.66 -21.29 -3.43
N ARG A 44 -2.47 -20.53 -2.70
CA ARG A 44 -3.89 -20.86 -2.44
C ARG A 44 -4.76 -20.76 -3.70
N LEU A 45 -4.51 -19.77 -4.54
CA LEU A 45 -5.19 -19.56 -5.83
C LEU A 45 -4.88 -20.67 -6.84
N ALA A 46 -3.60 -21.06 -6.93
CA ALA A 46 -3.16 -22.12 -7.81
C ALA A 46 -3.78 -23.48 -7.43
N VAL A 47 -3.85 -23.78 -6.13
CA VAL A 47 -4.44 -25.04 -5.63
C VAL A 47 -5.96 -25.07 -5.85
N THR A 48 -6.67 -23.96 -5.65
CA THR A 48 -8.12 -23.92 -5.90
C THR A 48 -8.47 -23.98 -7.38
N CYS A 49 -7.74 -23.27 -8.25
CA CYS A 49 -7.94 -23.37 -9.70
C CYS A 49 -7.58 -24.76 -10.26
N ALA A 50 -6.51 -25.39 -9.77
CA ALA A 50 -6.14 -26.73 -10.20
C ALA A 50 -7.21 -27.77 -9.80
N CYS A 51 -7.73 -27.68 -8.56
CA CYS A 51 -8.78 -28.58 -8.09
C CYS A 51 -10.13 -28.35 -8.80
N THR A 52 -10.51 -27.12 -9.13
CA THR A 52 -11.75 -26.85 -9.88
C THR A 52 -11.65 -27.26 -11.35
N LEU A 53 -10.48 -27.06 -11.98
CA LEU A 53 -10.25 -27.48 -13.37
C LEU A 53 -10.25 -29.01 -13.50
N LEU A 54 -9.60 -29.72 -12.56
CA LEU A 54 -9.62 -31.19 -12.49
C LEU A 54 -11.03 -31.73 -12.23
N ALA A 55 -11.82 -31.07 -11.37
CA ALA A 55 -13.21 -31.47 -11.11
C ALA A 55 -14.12 -31.25 -12.34
N ALA A 56 -13.91 -30.16 -13.09
CA ALA A 56 -14.67 -29.84 -14.30
C ALA A 56 -14.35 -30.76 -15.49
N LEU A 57 -13.09 -31.24 -15.59
CA LEU A 57 -12.68 -32.20 -16.62
C LEU A 57 -13.20 -33.62 -16.39
N PHE A 58 -13.55 -33.97 -15.15
CA PHE A 58 -13.97 -35.34 -14.78
C PHE A 58 -15.47 -35.52 -14.56
N LEU A 59 -16.29 -34.46 -14.40
CA LEU A 59 -17.74 -34.57 -14.17
C LEU A 59 -18.54 -33.51 -14.97
N PRO A 60 -19.02 -33.85 -16.18
CA PRO A 60 -19.76 -32.92 -17.05
C PRO A 60 -21.18 -32.57 -16.55
N ASP A 61 -21.80 -33.38 -15.67
CA ASP A 61 -23.26 -33.35 -15.44
C ASP A 61 -23.71 -32.70 -14.12
N TRP A 62 -22.83 -31.99 -13.39
CA TRP A 62 -23.15 -31.49 -12.05
C TRP A 62 -23.68 -30.04 -12.06
N PRO A 63 -24.94 -29.78 -11.66
CA PRO A 63 -25.58 -28.46 -11.79
C PRO A 63 -25.06 -27.38 -10.83
N LEU A 64 -24.14 -27.69 -9.89
CA LEU A 64 -23.62 -26.70 -8.92
C LEU A 64 -22.19 -26.20 -9.24
N ALA A 65 -21.61 -26.58 -10.38
CA ALA A 65 -20.35 -26.03 -10.88
C ALA A 65 -20.28 -24.48 -10.93
N PRO A 66 -21.32 -23.73 -11.36
CA PRO A 66 -21.27 -22.27 -11.36
C PRO A 66 -21.27 -21.67 -9.94
N LEU A 67 -21.87 -22.36 -8.97
CA LEU A 67 -21.96 -21.91 -7.59
C LEU A 67 -20.61 -22.06 -6.86
N ALA A 68 -19.89 -23.16 -7.14
CA ALA A 68 -18.51 -23.35 -6.67
C ALA A 68 -17.54 -22.32 -7.27
N ALA A 69 -17.70 -21.97 -8.55
CA ALA A 69 -16.91 -20.93 -9.20
C ALA A 69 -17.19 -19.52 -8.61
N ALA A 70 -18.45 -19.20 -8.28
CA ALA A 70 -18.82 -17.94 -7.65
C ALA A 70 -18.28 -17.82 -6.21
N VAL A 71 -18.34 -18.90 -5.42
CA VAL A 71 -17.78 -18.93 -4.06
C VAL A 71 -16.25 -18.84 -4.08
N ALA A 72 -15.59 -19.53 -5.01
CA ALA A 72 -14.16 -19.38 -5.23
C ALA A 72 -13.83 -17.92 -5.63
N GLY A 73 -14.58 -17.32 -6.56
CA GLY A 73 -14.41 -15.92 -6.97
C GLY A 73 -14.54 -14.93 -5.80
N TRP A 74 -15.49 -15.15 -4.89
CA TRP A 74 -15.63 -14.33 -3.68
C TRP A 74 -14.41 -14.45 -2.76
N PHE A 75 -13.90 -15.67 -2.55
CA PHE A 75 -12.70 -15.90 -1.72
C PHE A 75 -11.42 -15.33 -2.34
N ILE A 76 -11.40 -15.17 -3.65
CA ILE A 76 -10.28 -14.65 -4.45
C ILE A 76 -10.31 -13.12 -4.55
N ALA A 77 -11.44 -12.48 -4.25
CA ALA A 77 -11.56 -11.02 -4.25
C ALA A 77 -10.43 -10.42 -3.40
N PRO A 78 -9.45 -9.74 -4.02
CA PRO A 78 -8.33 -9.22 -3.28
C PRO A 78 -8.91 -8.15 -2.36
N ARG A 79 -8.92 -8.43 -1.05
CA ARG A 79 -9.12 -7.37 -0.05
C ARG A 79 -7.89 -6.48 -0.12
N VAL A 80 -7.93 -5.53 -1.04
CA VAL A 80 -6.96 -4.44 -1.17
C VAL A 80 -7.02 -3.68 0.14
N LYS A 81 -6.21 -4.09 1.10
CA LYS A 81 -5.95 -3.29 2.29
C LYS A 81 -5.32 -2.00 1.76
N LEU A 82 -6.04 -0.88 1.87
CA LEU A 82 -5.44 0.43 1.66
C LEU A 82 -4.16 0.47 2.49
N PRO A 83 -3.02 0.88 1.90
CA PRO A 83 -1.78 0.96 2.64
C PRO A 83 -1.95 1.92 3.81
N ARG A 84 -2.11 1.37 5.01
CA ARG A 84 -1.98 2.12 6.27
C ARG A 84 -0.53 2.53 6.40
N GLY A 85 -0.29 3.83 6.57
CA GLY A 85 1.00 4.35 7.04
C GLY A 85 1.68 5.39 6.16
N ALA A 86 0.95 6.27 5.46
CA ALA A 86 1.54 7.58 5.16
C ALA A 86 1.39 8.43 6.42
N ASP A 87 2.50 8.95 6.95
CA ASP A 87 2.46 9.94 8.03
C ASP A 87 1.58 11.11 7.56
N PRO A 88 0.49 11.44 8.27
CA PRO A 88 -0.41 12.52 7.86
C PRO A 88 0.32 13.86 7.73
N CYS A 89 1.39 14.08 8.50
CA CYS A 89 2.21 15.29 8.41
C CYS A 89 2.96 15.37 7.07
N LEU A 90 3.45 14.26 6.52
CA LEU A 90 4.12 14.25 5.21
C LEU A 90 3.15 14.61 4.07
N ALA A 91 1.91 14.13 4.15
CA ALA A 91 0.89 14.44 3.15
C ALA A 91 0.44 15.92 3.19
N GLN A 92 0.45 16.54 4.38
CA GLN A 92 0.00 17.90 4.60
C GLN A 92 1.11 18.94 4.37
N LEU A 93 2.37 18.54 4.52
CA LEU A 93 3.56 19.39 4.44
C LEU A 93 3.57 20.37 3.24
N PRO A 94 3.42 19.95 1.97
CA PRO A 94 3.58 20.87 0.84
C PRO A 94 2.60 22.04 0.92
N LEU A 95 1.32 21.74 1.19
CA LEU A 95 0.28 22.76 1.33
C LEU A 95 0.60 23.74 2.46
N THR A 96 1.02 23.22 3.62
CA THR A 96 1.35 24.07 4.77
C THR A 96 2.55 24.98 4.48
N LEU A 97 3.57 24.48 3.77
CA LEU A 97 4.73 25.28 3.38
C LEU A 97 4.38 26.37 2.37
N ASP A 98 3.48 26.09 1.41
CA ASP A 98 3.00 27.11 0.48
C ASP A 98 2.22 28.21 1.22
N LEU A 99 1.34 27.85 2.16
CA LEU A 99 0.59 28.83 2.94
C LEU A 99 1.52 29.71 3.77
N LEU A 100 2.55 29.13 4.39
CA LEU A 100 3.58 29.89 5.09
C LEU A 100 4.33 30.83 4.15
N ALA A 101 4.73 30.37 2.96
CA ALA A 101 5.40 31.20 1.98
C ALA A 101 4.53 32.38 1.54
N VAL A 102 3.25 32.14 1.23
CA VAL A 102 2.28 33.20 0.86
C VAL A 102 2.12 34.23 1.97
N CYS A 103 1.99 33.80 3.23
CA CYS A 103 1.92 34.73 4.35
C CYS A 103 3.20 35.59 4.46
N LEU A 104 4.38 34.98 4.35
CA LEU A 104 5.65 35.70 4.44
C LEU A 104 5.88 36.68 3.28
N GLU A 105 5.48 36.31 2.07
CA GLU A 105 5.54 37.17 0.87
C GLU A 105 4.60 38.37 0.95
N SER A 106 3.46 38.21 1.62
CA SER A 106 2.56 39.32 1.92
C SER A 106 3.14 40.32 2.94
N GLY A 107 4.33 40.04 3.47
CA GLY A 107 5.00 40.86 4.48
C GLY A 107 4.55 40.54 5.92
N ALA A 108 3.80 39.45 6.13
CA ALA A 108 3.37 39.08 7.48
C ALA A 108 4.58 38.69 8.35
N PRO A 109 4.65 39.15 9.61
CA PRO A 109 5.67 38.70 10.55
C PRO A 109 5.61 37.18 10.76
N THR A 110 6.76 36.53 10.94
CA THR A 110 6.86 35.06 11.06
C THR A 110 5.91 34.46 12.10
N VAL A 111 5.78 35.09 13.26
CA VAL A 111 4.88 34.61 14.34
C VAL A 111 3.41 34.70 13.91
N ALA A 112 3.02 35.78 13.20
CA ALA A 112 1.67 35.96 12.69
C ALA A 112 1.37 34.97 11.56
N ALA A 113 2.32 34.75 10.65
CA ALA A 113 2.22 33.75 9.59
C ALA A 113 2.04 32.33 10.15
N VAL A 114 2.88 31.92 11.11
CA VAL A 114 2.78 30.60 11.75
C VAL A 114 1.44 30.42 12.47
N ARG A 115 0.95 31.46 13.15
CA ARG A 115 -0.38 31.44 13.80
C ARG A 115 -1.50 31.21 12.79
N ALA A 116 -1.57 32.05 11.76
CA ALA A 116 -2.60 31.97 10.72
C ALA A 116 -2.60 30.60 10.03
N VAL A 117 -1.41 30.07 9.72
CA VAL A 117 -1.30 28.75 9.09
C VAL A 117 -1.63 27.62 10.07
N ALA A 118 -1.29 27.71 11.35
CA ALA A 118 -1.67 26.71 12.34
C ALA A 118 -3.20 26.60 12.48
N GLU A 119 -3.91 27.72 12.47
CA GLU A 119 -5.38 27.77 12.51
C GLU A 119 -6.00 27.12 11.28
N ALA A 120 -5.46 27.38 10.08
CA ALA A 120 -5.92 26.81 8.82
C ALA A 120 -5.49 25.34 8.60
N SER A 121 -4.46 24.86 9.31
CA SER A 121 -3.88 23.53 9.10
C SER A 121 -4.71 22.39 9.70
N PRO A 122 -4.64 21.16 9.14
CA PRO A 122 -5.23 19.97 9.76
C PRO A 122 -4.57 19.61 11.10
N PRO A 123 -5.20 18.76 11.94
CA PRO A 123 -4.82 18.57 13.35
C PRO A 123 -3.37 18.12 13.55
N ALA A 124 -2.87 17.17 12.75
CA ALA A 124 -1.50 16.65 12.88
C ALA A 124 -0.42 17.74 12.71
N THR A 125 -0.62 18.63 11.75
CA THR A 125 0.30 19.76 11.52
C THR A 125 0.03 20.93 12.46
N ARG A 126 -1.25 21.19 12.79
CA ARG A 126 -1.65 22.24 13.72
C ARG A 126 -1.00 22.09 15.09
N GLU A 127 -1.01 20.88 15.66
CA GLU A 127 -0.41 20.62 16.97
C GLU A 127 1.10 20.95 16.97
N LEU A 128 1.82 20.57 15.91
CA LEU A 128 3.24 20.87 15.76
C LEU A 128 3.51 22.37 15.70
N LEU A 129 2.74 23.10 14.88
CA LEU A 129 2.89 24.55 14.74
C LEU A 129 2.47 25.30 16.00
N GLN A 130 1.48 24.81 16.74
CA GLN A 130 1.06 25.39 18.02
C GLN A 130 2.16 25.25 19.09
N ARG A 131 2.89 24.14 19.14
CA ARG A 131 4.05 23.98 20.04
C ARG A 131 5.15 24.98 19.70
N VAL A 132 5.46 25.15 18.42
CA VAL A 132 6.41 26.18 17.95
C VAL A 132 5.94 27.58 18.32
N LEU A 133 4.66 27.88 18.10
CA LEU A 133 4.06 29.18 18.39
C LEU A 133 4.15 29.50 19.89
N ALA A 134 3.82 28.55 20.77
CA ALA A 134 3.92 28.72 22.21
C ALA A 134 5.36 29.10 22.66
N HIS A 135 6.39 28.52 22.03
CA HIS A 135 7.76 28.93 22.30
C HIS A 135 8.08 30.34 21.80
N LEU A 136 7.62 30.71 20.60
CA LEU A 136 7.84 32.04 20.02
C LEU A 136 7.13 33.14 20.82
N GLU A 137 5.91 32.89 21.30
CA GLU A 137 5.12 33.85 22.08
C GLU A 137 5.72 34.14 23.47
N VAL A 138 6.40 33.16 24.06
CA VAL A 138 7.16 33.33 25.31
C VAL A 138 8.53 33.98 25.05
N GLY A 139 8.83 34.37 23.82
CA GLY A 139 10.07 35.05 23.43
C GLY A 139 11.26 34.11 23.28
N CYS A 140 11.07 32.80 23.16
CA CYS A 140 12.17 31.89 22.85
C CYS A 140 12.71 32.20 21.44
N GLY A 141 14.04 32.24 21.32
CA GLY A 141 14.67 32.37 20.00
C GLY A 141 14.30 31.22 19.05
N ALA A 142 14.33 31.49 17.74
CA ALA A 142 13.94 30.54 16.69
C ALA A 142 14.63 29.17 16.82
N GLY A 143 15.90 29.14 17.23
CA GLY A 143 16.64 27.89 17.45
C GLY A 143 16.00 26.95 18.48
N ARG A 144 15.42 27.49 19.56
CA ARG A 144 14.68 26.69 20.55
C ARG A 144 13.27 26.38 20.09
N ALA A 145 12.56 27.36 19.53
CA ALA A 145 11.17 27.17 19.10
C ALA A 145 11.02 26.07 18.05
N TRP A 146 11.98 25.92 17.14
CA TRP A 146 11.96 24.93 16.07
C TRP A 146 12.75 23.64 16.41
N ALA A 147 13.27 23.50 17.63
CA ALA A 147 14.21 22.43 17.97
C ALA A 147 13.62 21.03 17.80
N GLU A 148 12.37 20.81 18.23
CA GLU A 148 11.65 19.53 18.12
C GLU A 148 11.44 19.15 16.65
N LEU A 149 11.09 20.12 15.80
CA LEU A 149 10.79 19.89 14.39
C LEU A 149 12.05 19.61 13.56
N ARG A 150 13.26 19.99 14.02
CA ARG A 150 14.52 19.67 13.30
C ARG A 150 14.79 18.18 13.17
N SER A 151 14.29 17.36 14.09
CA SER A 151 14.36 15.89 14.05
C SER A 151 13.14 15.23 13.43
N HIS A 152 12.09 16.01 13.13
CA HIS A 152 10.84 15.46 12.60
C HIS A 152 11.01 15.09 11.11
N PRO A 153 10.62 13.89 10.67
CA PRO A 153 10.86 13.42 9.30
C PRO A 153 10.28 14.35 8.22
N ALA A 154 9.09 14.92 8.46
CA ALA A 154 8.48 15.88 7.55
C ALA A 154 9.02 17.31 7.67
N TRP A 155 9.28 17.80 8.88
CA TRP A 155 9.48 19.23 9.14
C TRP A 155 10.95 19.64 9.29
N ALA A 156 11.88 18.69 9.30
CA ALA A 156 13.30 18.95 9.55
C ALA A 156 13.91 19.97 8.58
N GLY A 157 13.56 19.89 7.28
CA GLY A 157 13.99 20.85 6.27
C GLY A 157 13.52 22.27 6.58
N ALA A 158 12.20 22.43 6.75
CA ALA A 158 11.59 23.72 7.04
C ALA A 158 12.11 24.32 8.35
N ALA A 159 12.21 23.52 9.42
CA ALA A 159 12.72 23.97 10.71
C ALA A 159 14.15 24.52 10.63
N ARG A 160 15.02 23.94 9.79
CA ARG A 160 16.37 24.47 9.56
C ARG A 160 16.34 25.81 8.85
N GLU A 161 15.47 25.97 7.86
CA GLU A 161 15.32 27.24 7.13
C GLU A 161 14.74 28.34 8.01
N PHE A 162 13.77 28.03 8.88
CA PHE A 162 13.27 28.99 9.88
C PHE A 162 14.37 29.47 10.84
N VAL A 163 15.30 28.61 11.24
CA VAL A 163 16.42 28.99 12.11
C VAL A 163 17.47 29.80 11.35
N ARG A 164 17.77 29.43 10.11
CA ARG A 164 18.76 30.11 9.26
C ARG A 164 18.29 31.49 8.80
N SER A 165 17.04 31.59 8.37
CA SER A 165 16.46 32.77 7.73
C SER A 165 15.58 33.59 8.68
N ALA A 166 15.73 33.41 9.99
CA ALA A 166 14.93 34.10 11.02
C ALA A 166 14.94 35.64 10.90
N ARG A 167 15.92 36.22 10.19
CA ARG A 167 16.07 37.67 10.01
C ARG A 167 15.46 38.19 8.69
N SER A 168 15.13 37.33 7.74
CA SER A 168 14.65 37.72 6.40
C SER A 168 13.49 36.85 5.95
N GLY A 169 12.28 37.43 5.93
CA GLY A 169 11.05 36.73 5.54
C GLY A 169 10.98 36.38 4.04
N CYS A 170 11.55 37.21 3.17
CA CYS A 170 11.54 36.98 1.72
C CYS A 170 12.39 35.77 1.33
N SER A 171 13.63 35.67 1.84
CA SER A 171 14.49 34.50 1.60
C SER A 171 13.94 33.22 2.23
N LEU A 172 13.24 33.35 3.35
CA LEU A 172 12.54 32.22 3.97
C LEU A 172 11.38 31.74 3.09
N ALA A 173 10.57 32.64 2.53
CA ALA A 173 9.46 32.27 1.67
C ALA A 173 9.92 31.51 0.41
N GLU A 174 10.99 31.97 -0.24
CA GLU A 174 11.61 31.28 -1.38
C GLU A 174 12.09 29.86 -1.01
N ALA A 175 12.74 29.71 0.15
CA ALA A 175 13.18 28.41 0.64
C ALA A 175 12.00 27.46 0.92
N LEU A 176 10.91 27.97 1.52
CA LEU A 176 9.71 27.18 1.79
C LEU A 176 9.00 26.75 0.49
N ARG A 177 8.97 27.59 -0.55
CA ARG A 177 8.47 27.21 -1.89
C ARG A 177 9.28 26.07 -2.50
N GLY A 178 10.61 26.13 -2.38
CA GLY A 178 11.50 25.05 -2.84
C GLY A 178 11.19 23.73 -2.14
N LEU A 179 11.10 23.75 -0.81
CA LEU A 179 10.74 22.58 -0.01
C LEU A 179 9.33 22.05 -0.34
N ALA A 180 8.36 22.93 -0.61
CA ALA A 180 7.02 22.52 -1.03
C ALA A 180 7.04 21.84 -2.42
N ALA A 181 7.85 22.33 -3.35
CA ALA A 181 8.03 21.73 -4.67
C ALA A 181 8.70 20.35 -4.58
N GLU A 182 9.74 20.22 -3.76
CA GLU A 182 10.41 18.94 -3.46
C GLU A 182 9.43 17.93 -2.85
N ALA A 183 8.67 18.31 -1.82
CA ALA A 183 7.70 17.43 -1.20
C ALA A 183 6.60 16.96 -2.18
N ARG A 184 6.15 17.82 -3.09
CA ARG A 184 5.21 17.44 -4.16
C ARG A 184 5.86 16.49 -5.17
N HIS A 185 7.13 16.69 -5.50
CA HIS A 185 7.87 15.81 -6.40
C HIS A 185 7.98 14.41 -5.80
N ASP A 186 8.40 14.30 -4.54
CA ASP A 186 8.51 13.03 -3.82
C ASP A 186 7.17 12.29 -3.73
N ALA A 187 6.08 13.02 -3.45
CA ALA A 187 4.75 12.45 -3.41
C ALA A 187 4.32 11.87 -4.77
N ARG A 188 4.65 12.55 -5.88
CA ARG A 188 4.37 12.08 -7.25
C ARG A 188 5.24 10.87 -7.59
N GLU A 189 6.52 10.87 -7.22
CA GLU A 189 7.39 9.72 -7.43
C GLU A 189 6.87 8.47 -6.73
N GLU A 190 6.41 8.60 -5.48
CA GLU A 190 5.86 7.46 -4.72
C GLU A 190 4.59 6.91 -5.37
N GLN A 191 3.72 7.79 -5.89
CA GLN A 191 2.54 7.38 -6.67
C GLN A 191 2.93 6.62 -7.95
N LEU A 192 3.94 7.10 -8.69
CA LEU A 192 4.45 6.44 -9.88
C LEU A 192 5.11 5.09 -9.56
N ARG A 193 5.87 5.01 -8.47
CA ARG A 193 6.46 3.74 -7.98
C ARG A 193 5.37 2.72 -7.67
N ARG A 194 4.26 3.14 -7.04
CA ARG A 194 3.09 2.28 -6.80
C ARG A 194 2.44 1.82 -8.10
N ALA A 195 2.28 2.71 -9.09
CA ALA A 195 1.72 2.34 -10.39
C ALA A 195 2.60 1.30 -11.12
N ARG A 196 3.93 1.48 -11.15
CA ARG A 196 4.85 0.52 -11.79
C ARG A 196 4.82 -0.85 -11.12
N THR A 197 4.78 -0.88 -9.79
CA THR A 197 4.74 -2.17 -9.06
C THR A 197 3.40 -2.88 -9.18
N ALA A 198 2.31 -2.19 -9.54
CA ALA A 198 1.04 -2.84 -9.84
C ALA A 198 1.13 -3.71 -11.10
N GLY A 199 1.79 -3.23 -12.15
CA GLY A 199 2.01 -3.97 -13.39
C GLY A 199 2.79 -5.27 -13.16
N VAL A 200 3.88 -5.22 -12.39
CA VAL A 200 4.68 -6.42 -12.06
C VAL A 200 3.87 -7.43 -11.24
N LYS A 201 3.03 -6.95 -10.31
CA LYS A 201 2.15 -7.83 -9.52
C LYS A 201 1.04 -8.47 -10.35
N ALA A 202 0.65 -7.88 -11.48
CA ALA A 202 -0.37 -8.42 -12.37
C ALA A 202 0.12 -9.63 -13.19
N VAL A 203 1.45 -9.78 -13.39
CA VAL A 203 2.01 -10.92 -14.16
C VAL A 203 1.83 -12.25 -13.42
N GLY A 204 1.94 -12.25 -12.09
CA GLY A 204 1.77 -13.46 -11.27
C GLY A 204 0.46 -14.21 -11.50
N PRO A 205 -0.72 -13.58 -11.34
CA PRO A 205 -2.00 -14.25 -11.59
C PRO A 205 -2.20 -14.62 -13.06
N LEU A 206 -1.68 -13.82 -14.00
CA LEU A 206 -1.77 -14.12 -15.43
C LEU A 206 -1.02 -15.42 -15.76
N MET A 207 0.18 -15.61 -15.21
CA MET A 207 0.98 -16.83 -15.38
C MET A 207 0.29 -18.07 -14.79
N VAL A 208 -0.36 -17.93 -13.62
CA VAL A 208 -1.11 -19.03 -12.99
C VAL A 208 -2.36 -19.41 -13.80
N CYS A 209 -2.98 -18.45 -14.50
CA CYS A 209 -4.12 -18.73 -15.38
C CYS A 209 -3.69 -19.29 -16.75
N PHE A 210 -2.55 -18.84 -17.28
CA PHE A 210 -2.07 -19.23 -18.61
C PHE A 210 -1.48 -20.64 -18.64
N LEU A 211 -0.74 -21.04 -17.60
CA LEU A 211 -0.10 -22.35 -17.50
C LEU A 211 -1.07 -23.54 -17.68
N PRO A 212 -2.20 -23.63 -16.95
CA PRO A 212 -3.15 -24.75 -17.12
C PRO A 212 -3.84 -24.74 -18.49
N ALA A 213 -4.17 -23.56 -19.02
CA ALA A 213 -4.74 -23.43 -20.36
C ALA A 213 -3.77 -23.91 -21.44
N PHE A 214 -2.49 -23.56 -21.33
CA PHE A 214 -1.44 -24.00 -22.24
C PHE A 214 -1.25 -25.52 -22.20
N ILE A 215 -1.32 -26.15 -21.03
CA ILE A 215 -1.22 -27.60 -20.89
C ILE A 215 -2.40 -28.28 -21.60
N ALA A 216 -3.64 -27.84 -21.31
CA ALA A 216 -4.85 -28.45 -21.86
C ALA A 216 -4.96 -28.30 -23.39
N VAL A 217 -4.63 -27.13 -23.93
CA VAL A 217 -4.79 -26.82 -25.36
C VAL A 217 -3.54 -27.18 -26.18
N GLY A 218 -2.35 -26.99 -25.63
CA GLY A 218 -1.09 -27.19 -26.35
C GLY A 218 -0.47 -28.58 -26.13
N ILE A 219 -0.19 -28.94 -24.88
CA ILE A 219 0.63 -30.12 -24.56
C ILE A 219 -0.16 -31.43 -24.69
N VAL A 220 -1.39 -31.49 -24.17
CA VAL A 220 -2.19 -32.72 -24.18
C VAL A 220 -2.44 -33.25 -25.60
N PRO A 221 -2.88 -32.44 -26.59
CA PRO A 221 -3.12 -32.95 -27.94
C PRO A 221 -1.86 -33.45 -28.64
N ILE A 222 -0.71 -32.79 -28.42
CA ILE A 222 0.57 -33.18 -29.02
C ILE A 222 1.00 -34.56 -28.51
N ILE A 223 0.96 -34.77 -27.19
CA ILE A 223 1.31 -36.07 -26.59
C ILE A 223 0.35 -37.17 -27.08
N ALA A 224 -0.95 -36.87 -27.14
CA ALA A 224 -1.95 -37.82 -27.64
C ALA A 224 -1.73 -38.21 -29.11
N GLY A 225 -1.32 -37.25 -29.95
CA GLY A 225 -0.96 -37.50 -31.35
C GLY A 225 0.28 -38.38 -31.50
N LEU A 226 1.34 -38.08 -30.74
CA LEU A 226 2.59 -38.86 -30.76
C LEU A 226 2.38 -40.30 -30.28
N LEU A 227 1.61 -40.49 -29.21
CA LEU A 227 1.30 -41.83 -28.69
C LEU A 227 0.51 -42.66 -29.71
N ARG A 228 -0.45 -42.06 -30.41
CA ARG A 228 -1.18 -42.75 -31.49
C ARG A 228 -0.27 -43.17 -32.65
N GLY A 229 0.73 -42.38 -32.99
CA GLY A 229 1.67 -42.70 -34.07
C GLY A 229 2.68 -43.80 -33.72
N PHE A 230 2.95 -44.04 -32.44
CA PHE A 230 3.87 -45.09 -31.97
C PHE A 230 3.18 -46.42 -31.61
N LEU A 231 1.90 -46.38 -31.25
CA LEU A 231 1.09 -47.55 -30.87
C LEU A 231 0.26 -48.13 -32.04
N GLY A 232 0.49 -47.64 -33.27
CA GLY A 232 -0.14 -48.10 -34.50
C GLY A 232 0.88 -48.63 -35.49
#